data_AF-A0A4Q3SW16-F1
#
_entry.id   AF-A0A4Q3SW16-F1
#
_cell.length_a   1.000
_cell.length_b   1.000
_cell.length_c   1.000
_cell.angle_alpha   90.00
_cell.angle_beta   90.00
_cell.angle_gamma   90.00
#
_symmetry.space_group_name_H-M   'P 1'
#
loop_
_entity.id
_entity.type
_entity.pdbx_description
1 polymer ?
#
loop_
_entity_poly.entity_id
_entity_poly.type
_entity_poly.pdbx_seq_one_letter_code
_entity_poly.pdbx_strand_id
1 'polypeptide(L)'
;MKKLYLLLLLTGIVLVGCTKRVYYDDNPDPDYWMRTHEKGTVAYVDYYSGNYIIDTYNGYAVIELYGGVAPREYDREYANFSNPGVQTVYNRDAGYFTQIRIIDSWLSWSDAMYLLDDISQ
;
A
#
# COMPACT_ATOMS: atom_id res chain seq x y z
N MET A 1 41.64 -3.66 -35.74
CA MET A 1 41.45 -4.03 -34.30
C MET A 1 41.03 -2.86 -33.42
N LYS A 2 41.62 -1.65 -33.52
CA LYS A 2 41.21 -0.46 -32.72
C LYS A 2 39.71 -0.10 -32.76
N LYS A 3 39.04 -0.26 -33.91
CA LYS A 3 37.59 0.00 -34.05
C LYS A 3 36.70 -1.00 -33.29
N LEU A 4 37.18 -2.23 -33.09
CA LEU A 4 36.45 -3.28 -32.37
C LEU A 4 36.47 -3.02 -30.86
N TYR A 5 37.61 -2.56 -30.33
CA TYR A 5 37.75 -2.16 -28.92
C TYR A 5 36.87 -0.96 -28.58
N LEU A 6 36.74 0.01 -29.50
CA LEU A 6 35.86 1.16 -29.30
C LEU A 6 34.38 0.76 -29.24
N LEU A 7 33.97 -0.20 -30.08
CA LEU A 7 32.61 -0.72 -30.10
C LEU A 7 32.28 -1.47 -28.80
N LEU A 8 33.20 -2.32 -28.32
CA LEU A 8 33.09 -3.06 -27.06
C LEU A 8 32.99 -2.15 -25.84
N LEU A 9 33.76 -1.05 -25.83
CA LEU A 9 33.76 -0.09 -24.73
C LEU A 9 32.47 0.73 -24.69
N LEU A 10 31.92 1.11 -25.85
CA LEU A 10 30.61 1.76 -25.93
C LEU A 10 29.48 0.83 -25.46
N THR A 11 29.48 -0.44 -25.86
CA THR A 11 28.45 -1.41 -25.41
C THR A 11 28.50 -1.68 -23.91
N GLY A 12 29.69 -1.68 -23.30
CA GLY A 12 29.83 -1.83 -21.85
C GLY A 12 29.20 -0.69 -21.06
N ILE A 13 29.36 0.56 -21.53
CA ILE A 13 28.81 1.74 -20.84
C ILE A 13 27.27 1.76 -20.88
N VAL A 14 26.67 1.34 -21.99
CA VAL A 14 25.20 1.30 -22.13
C VAL A 14 24.58 0.24 -21.21
N LEU A 15 25.25 -0.89 -20.99
CA LEU A 15 24.73 -1.98 -20.16
C LEU A 15 24.85 -1.73 -18.65
N VAL A 16 25.74 -0.84 -18.20
CA VAL A 16 25.88 -0.46 -16.77
C VAL A 16 24.81 0.57 -16.34
N GLY A 17 24.17 1.27 -17.28
CA GLY A 17 23.15 2.28 -16.99
C GLY A 17 21.79 1.72 -16.54
N CYS A 18 21.53 0.44 -16.80
CA CYS A 18 20.30 -0.24 -16.34
C CYS A 18 20.50 -0.86 -14.96
N THR A 19 20.57 -0.03 -13.91
CA THR A 19 20.34 -0.55 -12.57
C THR A 19 18.83 -0.69 -12.34
N LYS A 20 18.38 -1.84 -11.84
CA LYS A 20 17.01 -2.02 -11.38
C LYS A 20 16.81 -1.03 -10.23
N ARG A 21 16.07 0.05 -10.46
CA ARG A 21 15.60 0.92 -9.37
C ARG A 21 14.73 0.05 -8.48
N VAL A 22 15.19 -0.17 -7.26
CA VAL A 22 14.39 -0.78 -6.21
C VAL A 22 13.35 0.26 -5.83
N TYR A 23 12.13 0.12 -6.36
CA TYR A 23 11.01 1.00 -6.04
C TYR A 23 10.36 0.67 -4.68
N TYR A 24 10.64 -0.53 -4.15
CA TYR A 24 10.15 -1.01 -2.87
C TYR A 24 11.29 -1.04 -1.86
N ASP A 25 11.25 -0.14 -0.89
CA ASP A 25 12.13 -0.21 0.28
C ASP A 25 11.77 -1.47 1.07
N ASP A 26 12.73 -2.37 1.28
CA ASP A 26 12.52 -3.59 2.06
C ASP A 26 12.39 -3.30 3.56
N ASN A 27 12.73 -2.07 4.00
CA ASN A 27 12.59 -1.63 5.38
C ASN A 27 12.19 -0.15 5.46
N PRO A 28 10.94 0.19 5.08
CA PRO A 28 10.48 1.57 5.04
C PRO A 28 10.56 2.21 6.43
N ASP A 29 11.15 3.40 6.52
CA ASP A 29 11.19 4.20 7.74
C ASP A 29 9.75 4.66 8.12
N PRO A 30 9.22 4.24 9.28
CA PRO A 30 7.89 4.64 9.74
C PRO A 30 7.68 6.16 9.80
N ASP A 31 8.69 6.92 10.24
CA ASP A 31 8.55 8.35 10.44
C ASP A 31 8.52 9.09 9.10
N TYR A 32 9.28 8.61 8.12
CA TYR A 32 9.17 9.08 6.74
C TYR A 32 7.80 8.71 6.15
N TRP A 33 7.36 7.46 6.32
CA TRP A 33 6.12 6.95 5.76
C TRP A 33 4.89 7.74 6.21
N MET A 34 4.77 8.00 7.52
CA MET A 34 3.67 8.77 8.10
C MET A 34 3.62 10.22 7.59
N ARG A 35 4.75 10.79 7.13
CA ARG A 35 4.82 12.15 6.59
C ARG A 35 4.42 12.23 5.12
N THR A 36 4.51 11.14 4.38
CA THR A 36 4.27 11.11 2.93
C THR A 36 2.98 10.40 2.53
N HIS A 37 2.27 9.78 3.48
CA HIS A 37 1.04 9.02 3.23
C HIS A 37 -0.15 9.60 4.00
N GLU A 38 -1.34 9.32 3.50
CA GLU A 38 -2.60 9.73 4.12
C GLU A 38 -2.81 8.99 5.43
N LYS A 39 -3.35 9.68 6.43
CA LYS A 39 -3.76 9.07 7.69
C LYS A 39 -5.20 8.58 7.57
N GLY A 40 -5.45 7.35 8.00
CA GLY A 40 -6.76 6.77 8.19
C GLY A 40 -6.92 6.21 9.61
N THR A 41 -8.17 6.03 10.04
CA THR A 41 -8.50 5.32 11.28
C THR A 41 -9.39 4.14 10.93
N VAL A 42 -9.09 2.94 11.44
CA VAL A 42 -9.93 1.76 11.20
C VAL A 42 -11.31 1.99 11.81
N ALA A 43 -12.34 2.03 10.99
CA ALA A 43 -13.71 2.30 11.40
C ALA A 43 -14.46 1.01 11.79
N TYR A 44 -14.17 -0.09 11.10
CA TYR A 44 -14.79 -1.39 11.32
C TYR A 44 -13.90 -2.50 10.75
N VAL A 45 -13.93 -3.66 11.40
CA VAL A 45 -13.21 -4.86 10.96
C VAL A 45 -14.17 -6.04 10.95
N ASP A 46 -14.28 -6.72 9.82
CA ASP A 46 -14.84 -8.06 9.78
C ASP A 46 -13.75 -9.05 10.20
N TYR A 47 -13.81 -9.53 11.44
CA TYR A 47 -12.82 -10.46 11.98
C TYR A 47 -12.90 -11.87 11.39
N TYR A 48 -13.91 -12.20 10.58
CA TYR A 48 -13.99 -13.48 9.89
C TYR A 48 -13.11 -13.49 8.63
N SER A 49 -13.30 -12.51 7.74
CA SER A 49 -12.50 -12.35 6.53
C SER A 49 -11.16 -11.61 6.75
N GLY A 50 -11.10 -10.75 7.76
CA GLY A 50 -10.02 -9.79 7.98
C GLY A 50 -10.15 -8.51 7.14
N ASN A 51 -11.15 -8.41 6.27
CA ASN A 51 -11.45 -7.21 5.51
C ASN A 51 -11.97 -6.10 6.43
N TYR A 52 -11.73 -4.85 6.07
CA TYR A 52 -12.02 -3.75 6.98
C TYR A 52 -12.28 -2.43 6.26
N ILE A 53 -12.80 -1.47 7.01
CA ILE A 53 -13.09 -0.11 6.54
C ILE A 53 -12.17 0.87 7.25
N ILE A 54 -11.58 1.79 6.49
CA ILE A 54 -10.81 2.93 6.98
C ILE A 54 -11.65 4.21 6.83
N ASP A 55 -11.76 4.98 7.90
CA ASP A 55 -12.22 6.37 7.90
C ASP A 55 -11.08 7.31 7.52
N THR A 56 -11.29 8.11 6.47
CA THR A 56 -10.34 9.10 5.95
C THR A 56 -10.97 10.50 5.93
N TYR A 57 -10.16 11.52 5.69
CA TYR A 57 -10.66 12.90 5.56
C TYR A 57 -11.74 13.08 4.48
N ASN A 58 -11.71 12.27 3.42
CA ASN A 58 -12.60 12.40 2.25
C ASN A 58 -13.79 11.42 2.28
N GLY A 59 -13.93 10.60 3.34
CA GLY A 59 -14.92 9.53 3.43
C GLY A 59 -14.28 8.19 3.77
N TYR A 60 -14.98 7.10 3.47
CA TYR A 60 -14.52 5.75 3.81
C TYR A 60 -13.78 5.07 2.64
N ALA A 61 -12.83 4.21 2.97
CA ALA A 61 -12.18 3.30 2.03
C ALA A 61 -12.39 1.85 2.50
N VAL A 62 -12.68 0.95 1.56
CA VAL A 62 -12.83 -0.48 1.83
C VAL A 62 -11.54 -1.21 1.48
N ILE A 63 -11.07 -2.01 2.42
CA ILE A 63 -9.80 -2.71 2.34
C ILE A 63 -10.06 -4.22 2.32
N GLU A 64 -9.53 -4.86 1.28
CA GLU A 64 -9.39 -6.30 1.21
C GLU A 64 -8.00 -6.70 1.76
N LEU A 65 -7.99 -7.55 2.77
CA LEU A 65 -6.76 -8.05 3.38
C LEU A 65 -6.29 -9.31 2.64
N TYR A 66 -5.28 -9.18 1.78
CA TYR A 66 -4.71 -10.31 1.03
C TYR A 66 -3.80 -11.24 1.85
N GLY A 67 -3.52 -10.87 3.10
CA GLY A 67 -2.66 -11.60 4.02
C GLY A 67 -2.05 -10.67 5.06
N GLY A 68 -1.55 -11.27 6.15
CA GLY A 68 -1.00 -10.52 7.28
C GLY A 68 -1.92 -10.53 8.48
N VAL A 69 -1.75 -9.53 9.35
CA VAL A 69 -2.51 -9.38 10.59
C VAL A 69 -3.64 -8.40 10.32
N ALA A 70 -4.88 -8.79 10.60
CA ALA A 70 -6.00 -7.86 10.57
C ALA A 70 -5.80 -6.77 11.63
N PRO A 71 -6.07 -5.50 11.31
CA PRO A 71 -5.93 -4.44 12.30
C PRO A 71 -7.07 -4.51 13.33
N ARG A 72 -6.99 -3.67 14.35
CA ARG A 72 -8.09 -3.47 15.30
C ARG A 72 -8.87 -2.23 14.91
N GLU A 73 -10.15 -2.22 15.28
CA GLU A 73 -10.93 -0.99 15.25
C GLU A 73 -10.19 0.12 16.01
N TYR A 74 -10.26 1.33 15.46
CA TYR A 74 -9.58 2.54 15.92
C TYR A 74 -8.05 2.58 15.77
N ASP A 75 -7.42 1.55 15.20
CA ASP A 75 -6.01 1.63 14.82
C ASP A 75 -5.80 2.75 13.79
N ARG A 76 -4.68 3.45 13.90
CA ARG A 76 -4.26 4.50 12.96
C ARG A 76 -3.35 3.89 11.92
N GLU A 77 -3.76 4.03 10.67
CA GLU A 77 -3.03 3.50 9.54
C GLU A 77 -2.60 4.60 8.57
N TYR A 78 -1.51 4.36 7.84
CA TYR A 78 -0.93 5.29 6.88
C TYR A 78 -0.68 4.59 5.54
N ALA A 79 -1.39 5.03 4.50
CA ALA A 79 -1.28 4.56 3.12
C ALA A 79 -1.83 5.63 2.15
N ASN A 80 -1.95 5.32 0.87
CA ASN A 80 -2.67 6.15 -0.09
C ASN A 80 -4.11 5.66 -0.21
N PHE A 81 -4.92 5.93 0.81
CA PHE A 81 -6.31 5.45 0.93
C PHE A 81 -7.22 5.92 -0.20
N SER A 82 -6.90 7.04 -0.83
CA SER A 82 -7.62 7.58 -1.99
C SER A 82 -7.34 6.86 -3.32
N ASN A 83 -6.45 5.86 -3.35
CA ASN A 83 -6.06 5.18 -4.58
C ASN A 83 -6.37 3.68 -4.52
N PRO A 84 -7.32 3.17 -5.32
CA PRO A 84 -7.58 1.74 -5.43
C PRO A 84 -6.37 0.95 -5.91
N GLY A 85 -6.25 -0.29 -5.45
CA GLY A 85 -5.19 -1.22 -5.82
C GLY A 85 -4.37 -1.75 -4.64
N VAL A 86 -3.43 -2.63 -4.96
CA VAL A 86 -2.53 -3.25 -3.97
C VAL A 86 -1.48 -2.25 -3.54
N GLN A 87 -1.36 -2.05 -2.23
CA GLN A 87 -0.37 -1.15 -1.66
C GLN A 87 0.06 -1.58 -0.26
N THR A 88 1.17 -1.02 0.20
CA THR A 88 1.64 -1.19 1.56
C THR A 88 0.92 -0.20 2.48
N VAL A 89 0.49 -0.67 3.63
CA VAL A 89 -0.04 0.15 4.72
C VAL A 89 0.83 0.00 5.95
N TYR A 90 1.04 1.09 6.66
CA TYR A 90 1.69 1.11 7.95
C TYR A 90 0.64 1.26 9.05
N ASN A 91 0.54 0.26 9.93
CA ASN A 91 -0.27 0.36 11.14
C ASN A 91 0.60 0.95 12.25
N ARG A 92 0.28 2.18 12.67
CA ARG A 92 1.08 2.92 13.67
C ARG A 92 0.91 2.34 15.07
N ASP A 93 -0.28 1.90 15.42
CA ASP A 93 -0.58 1.43 16.76
C ASP A 93 -0.01 0.04 17.03
N ALA A 94 0.05 -0.82 16.02
CA ALA A 94 0.67 -2.13 16.09
C ALA A 94 2.14 -2.17 15.62
N GLY A 95 2.62 -1.12 14.95
CA GLY A 95 4.03 -0.96 14.58
C GLY A 95 4.53 -1.88 13.46
N TYR A 96 3.66 -2.25 12.50
CA TYR A 96 4.02 -3.11 11.39
C TYR A 96 3.57 -2.54 10.04
N PHE A 97 4.25 -2.99 8.97
CA PHE A 97 3.80 -2.79 7.59
C PHE A 97 3.13 -4.07 7.09
N THR A 98 2.02 -3.93 6.36
CA THR A 98 1.35 -5.06 5.69
C THR A 98 0.94 -4.68 4.28
N GLN A 99 0.67 -5.67 3.44
CA GLN A 99 0.08 -5.46 2.12
C GLN A 99 -1.42 -5.61 2.19
N ILE A 100 -2.11 -4.68 1.56
CA ILE A 100 -3.56 -4.64 1.45
C ILE A 100 -3.95 -4.31 0.01
N ARG A 101 -5.22 -4.49 -0.32
CA ARG A 101 -5.80 -3.91 -1.52
C ARG A 101 -6.92 -2.96 -1.14
N ILE A 102 -6.82 -1.75 -1.65
CA ILE A 102 -7.93 -0.80 -1.58
C ILE A 102 -8.90 -1.13 -2.70
N ILE A 103 -10.12 -1.47 -2.34
CA ILE A 103 -11.17 -1.85 -3.30
C ILE A 103 -11.78 -0.59 -3.89
N ASP A 104 -12.20 0.34 -3.03
CA ASP A 104 -12.72 1.65 -3.42
C ASP A 104 -12.56 2.67 -2.26
N SER A 105 -12.73 3.95 -2.56
CA SER A 105 -12.44 5.07 -1.67
C SER A 105 -13.45 6.22 -1.80
N TRP A 106 -13.43 7.16 -0.84
CA TRP A 106 -14.35 8.31 -0.77
C TRP A 106 -15.83 7.91 -0.72
N LEU A 107 -16.10 6.75 -0.12
CA LEU A 107 -17.43 6.19 0.01
C LEU A 107 -18.18 6.84 1.17
N SER A 108 -19.51 6.79 1.08
CA SER A 108 -20.35 6.94 2.27
C SER A 108 -20.24 5.69 3.16
N TRP A 109 -20.63 5.79 4.43
CA TRP A 109 -20.64 4.65 5.33
C TRP A 109 -21.50 3.48 4.79
N SER A 110 -22.67 3.79 4.23
CA SER A 110 -23.56 2.77 3.67
C SER A 110 -22.96 2.05 2.47
N ASP A 111 -22.27 2.78 1.59
CA ASP A 111 -21.64 2.18 0.41
C ASP A 111 -20.44 1.32 0.83
N ALA A 112 -19.65 1.79 1.80
CA ALA A 112 -18.53 1.04 2.34
C ALA A 112 -18.98 -0.27 3.00
N MET A 113 -20.06 -0.25 3.79
CA MET A 113 -20.61 -1.47 4.40
C MET A 113 -21.17 -2.45 3.36
N TYR A 114 -21.86 -1.95 2.34
CA TYR A 114 -22.37 -2.80 1.27
C TYR A 114 -21.23 -3.49 0.50
N LEU A 115 -20.20 -2.74 0.16
CA LEU A 115 -19.04 -3.26 -0.56
C LEU A 115 -18.22 -4.23 0.30
N LEU A 116 -18.08 -3.95 1.61
CA LEU A 116 -17.41 -4.87 2.53
C LEU A 116 -18.15 -6.21 2.60
N ASP A 117 -19.48 -6.19 2.74
CA ASP A 117 -20.30 -7.41 2.76
C ASP A 117 -20.17 -8.22 1.46
N ASP A 118 -20.06 -7.55 0.31
CA ASP A 118 -19.88 -8.21 -1.00
C ASP A 118 -18.53 -8.96 -1.09
N ILE A 119 -17.44 -8.37 -0.56
CA ILE A 119 -16.10 -8.97 -0.62
C ILE A 119 -15.79 -9.94 0.53
N SER A 120 -16.62 -9.98 1.57
CA SER A 120 -16.43 -10.83 2.76
C SER A 120 -17.22 -12.15 2.70
N GLN A 121 -17.90 -12.43 1.58
CA GLN A 121 -18.65 -13.67 1.35
C GLN A 121 -17.78 -14.90 1.02
#